data_AF-A0AAD8PKR6-F1
#
_entry.id   AF-A0AAD8PKR6-F1
#
_cell.length_a   1.000
_cell.length_b   1.000
_cell.length_c   1.000
_cell.angle_alpha   90.00
_cell.angle_beta   90.00
_cell.angle_gamma   90.00
#
_symmetry.space_group_name_H-M   'P 1'
#
loop_
_entity.id
_entity.type
_entity.pdbx_description
1 polymer ?
#
loop_
_entity_poly.entity_id
_entity_poly.type
_entity_poly.pdbx_seq_one_letter_code
_entity_poly.pdbx_strand_id
1 'polypeptide(L)'
;MSYSSVQCKFEEHILTALKLPDYFALYGRHEPATRTHASYASARENPESEVWELYGENPEQIKGAMQRMEMPQQFIPLEGIYDFSWV
;
A
#
# COMPACT_ATOMS: atom_id res chain seq x y z
N MET A 1 11.63 -11.14 -13.11
CA MET A 1 10.69 -10.01 -12.95
C MET A 1 10.12 -9.68 -14.32
N SER A 2 8.80 -9.67 -14.48
CA SER A 2 8.15 -9.26 -15.73
C SER A 2 8.23 -7.73 -15.88
N TYR A 3 8.16 -7.22 -17.11
CA TYR A 3 8.14 -5.77 -17.38
C TYR A 3 7.04 -5.04 -16.58
N SER A 4 5.87 -5.68 -16.45
CA SER A 4 4.74 -5.22 -15.61
C SER A 4 5.12 -5.07 -14.13
N SER A 5 5.89 -6.01 -13.56
CA SER A 5 6.28 -5.95 -12.15
C SER A 5 7.25 -4.80 -11.81
N VAL A 6 8.09 -4.37 -12.76
CA VAL A 6 9.00 -3.24 -12.58
C VAL A 6 8.24 -1.91 -12.66
N GLN A 7 7.32 -1.80 -13.61
CA GLN A 7 6.44 -0.64 -13.78
C GLN A 7 5.59 -0.39 -12.53
N CYS A 8 4.94 -1.44 -12.00
CA CYS A 8 4.14 -1.37 -10.77
C CYS A 8 4.97 -0.86 -9.57
N LYS A 9 6.18 -1.38 -9.35
CA LYS A 9 7.04 -0.90 -8.25
C LYS A 9 7.47 0.55 -8.42
N PHE A 10 7.77 0.96 -9.65
CA PHE A 10 8.15 2.33 -9.95
C PHE A 10 7.00 3.30 -9.66
N GLU A 11 5.80 3.00 -10.16
CA GLU A 11 4.60 3.82 -9.96
C GLU A 11 4.13 3.85 -8.50
N GLU A 12 4.22 2.74 -7.79
CA GLU A 12 3.74 2.66 -6.41
C GLU A 12 4.71 3.31 -5.42
N HIS A 13 6.01 3.01 -5.53
CA HIS A 13 6.98 3.41 -4.52
C HIS A 13 7.81 4.62 -4.92
N ILE A 14 8.30 4.67 -6.16
CA ILE A 14 9.21 5.74 -6.58
C ILE A 14 8.44 7.04 -6.79
N LEU A 15 7.32 7.03 -7.51
CA LEU A 15 6.51 8.24 -7.70
C LEU A 15 5.97 8.78 -6.37
N THR A 16 5.50 7.90 -5.49
CA THR A 16 5.06 8.30 -4.15
C THR A 16 6.20 8.93 -3.35
N ALA A 17 7.39 8.34 -3.38
CA ALA A 17 8.57 8.86 -2.69
C ALA A 17 8.98 10.26 -3.20
N LEU A 18 8.87 10.50 -4.52
CA LEU A 18 9.17 11.80 -5.11
C LEU A 18 8.22 12.91 -4.63
N LYS A 19 7.01 12.56 -4.19
CA LYS A 19 5.99 13.50 -3.67
C LYS A 19 6.05 13.69 -2.15
N LEU A 20 6.90 12.95 -1.44
CA LEU A 20 7.02 13.07 0.01
C LEU A 20 7.43 14.47 0.50
N PRO A 21 8.32 15.23 -0.17
CA PRO A 21 8.65 16.59 0.26
C PRO A 21 7.41 17.50 0.30
N ASP A 22 6.60 17.48 -0.76
CA ASP A 22 5.36 18.28 -0.86
C ASP A 22 4.34 17.82 0.18
N TYR A 23 4.19 16.50 0.34
CA TYR A 23 3.33 15.91 1.35
C TYR A 23 3.71 16.38 2.77
N PHE A 24 4.99 16.33 3.12
CA PHE A 24 5.46 16.76 4.45
C PHE A 24 5.42 18.28 4.64
N ALA A 25 5.49 19.06 3.56
CA ALA A 25 5.26 20.50 3.63
C ALA A 25 3.81 20.83 3.99
N LEU A 26 2.84 20.03 3.49
CA LEU A 26 1.42 20.23 3.75
C LEU A 26 0.96 19.65 5.08
N TYR A 27 1.39 18.42 5.39
CA TYR A 27 0.88 17.66 6.54
C TYR A 27 1.88 17.55 7.68
N GLY A 28 3.13 17.99 7.53
CA GLY A 28 4.17 17.80 8.53
C GLY A 28 4.75 16.38 8.54
N ARG A 29 5.87 16.19 9.24
CA ARG A 29 6.61 14.92 9.28
C ARG A 29 6.08 13.99 10.38
N HIS A 30 4.83 13.55 10.23
CA HIS A 30 4.21 12.53 11.06
C HIS A 30 3.36 11.57 10.22
N GLU A 31 3.00 10.44 10.82
CA GLU A 31 2.08 9.50 10.17
C GLU A 31 0.69 10.13 10.02
N PRO A 32 -0.07 9.76 8.97
CA PRO A 32 -1.47 10.14 8.87
C PRO A 32 -2.26 9.56 10.04
N ALA A 33 -3.12 10.40 10.65
CA ALA A 33 -3.93 10.01 11.81
C ALA A 33 -5.17 9.17 11.42
N THR A 34 -5.54 9.19 10.14
CA THR A 34 -6.71 8.48 9.60
C THR A 34 -6.28 7.59 8.44
N ARG A 35 -7.25 6.83 7.90
CA ARG A 35 -7.04 5.98 6.72
C ARG A 35 -6.93 6.78 5.42
N THR A 36 -7.37 8.04 5.45
CA THR A 36 -7.21 9.04 4.39
C THR A 36 -5.95 9.86 4.62
N HIS A 37 -5.61 10.73 3.67
CA HIS A 37 -4.41 11.56 3.68
C HIS A 37 -3.11 10.75 3.72
N ALA A 38 -3.14 9.48 3.32
CA ALA A 38 -1.92 8.71 3.15
C ALA A 38 -1.04 9.35 2.06
N SER A 39 0.28 9.29 2.23
CA SER A 39 1.23 9.83 1.24
C SER A 39 1.03 9.23 -0.16
N TYR A 40 0.63 7.97 -0.24
CA TYR A 40 0.28 7.29 -1.50
C TYR A 40 -0.91 7.93 -2.24
N ALA A 41 -1.96 8.30 -1.49
CA ALA A 41 -3.18 8.89 -2.02
C ALA A 41 -2.96 10.37 -2.37
N SER A 42 -2.22 11.08 -1.54
CA SER A 42 -1.80 12.48 -1.79
C SER A 42 -0.88 12.59 -3.01
N ALA A 43 0.02 11.63 -3.24
CA ALA A 43 0.86 11.60 -4.43
C ALA A 43 0.08 11.44 -5.75
N ARG A 44 -1.17 10.96 -5.66
CA ARG A 44 -2.13 10.82 -6.77
C ARG A 44 -3.18 11.93 -6.79
N GLU A 45 -2.95 13.01 -6.04
CA GLU A 45 -3.84 14.18 -5.97
C GLU A 45 -5.26 13.84 -5.48
N ASN A 46 -5.41 12.73 -4.77
CA ASN A 46 -6.68 12.29 -4.18
C ASN A 46 -6.51 11.93 -2.69
N PRO A 47 -6.23 12.92 -1.83
CA PRO A 47 -5.92 12.67 -0.42
C PRO A 47 -7.09 12.11 0.38
N GLU A 48 -8.34 12.28 -0.07
CA GLU A 48 -9.52 11.78 0.66
C GLU A 48 -9.78 10.29 0.43
N SER A 49 -9.10 9.66 -0.53
CA SER A 49 -9.25 8.23 -0.79
C SER A 49 -8.37 7.37 0.12
N GLU A 50 -8.88 6.20 0.48
CA GLU A 50 -8.05 5.17 1.07
C GLU A 50 -7.16 4.51 0.01
N VAL A 51 -6.00 4.01 0.44
CA VAL A 51 -5.04 3.33 -0.46
C VAL A 51 -5.68 2.14 -1.19
N TRP A 52 -6.59 1.41 -0.53
CA TRP A 52 -7.27 0.25 -1.11
C TRP A 52 -8.26 0.62 -2.22
N GLU A 53 -8.91 1.77 -2.12
CA GLU A 53 -9.81 2.28 -3.15
C GLU A 53 -9.04 2.60 -4.43
N LEU A 54 -7.85 3.20 -4.28
CA LEU A 54 -6.95 3.51 -5.39
C LEU A 54 -6.36 2.25 -6.05
N TYR A 55 -6.09 1.19 -5.27
CA TYR A 55 -5.73 -0.11 -5.87
C TYR A 55 -6.90 -0.72 -6.65
N GLY A 56 -8.14 -0.46 -6.22
CA GLY A 56 -9.37 -0.85 -6.90
C GLY A 56 -9.44 -0.42 -8.38
N GLU A 57 -8.80 0.70 -8.72
CA GLU A 57 -8.80 1.28 -10.07
C GLU A 57 -7.93 0.50 -11.06
N ASN A 58 -6.98 -0.32 -10.56
CA ASN A 58 -6.09 -1.12 -11.41
C ASN A 58 -6.05 -2.59 -10.94
N PRO A 59 -6.75 -3.51 -11.65
CA PRO A 59 -6.82 -4.93 -11.29
C PRO A 59 -5.44 -5.62 -11.16
N GLU A 60 -4.44 -5.20 -11.93
CA GLU A 60 -3.09 -5.76 -11.85
C GLU A 60 -2.36 -5.34 -10.56
N GLN A 61 -2.66 -4.15 -10.02
CA GLN A 61 -2.11 -3.72 -8.73
C GLN A 61 -2.70 -4.53 -7.58
N ILE A 62 -4.00 -4.82 -7.60
CA ILE A 62 -4.64 -5.68 -6.60
C ILE A 62 -4.00 -7.06 -6.61
N LYS A 63 -3.86 -7.67 -7.80
CA LYS A 63 -3.23 -8.98 -7.97
C LYS A 63 -1.79 -8.96 -7.46
N GLY A 64 -1.01 -7.93 -7.81
CA GLY A 64 0.35 -7.76 -7.32
C GLY A 64 0.44 -7.54 -5.81
N ALA A 65 -0.51 -6.84 -5.21
CA ALA A 65 -0.60 -6.65 -3.75
C ALA A 65 -0.91 -7.97 -3.04
N MET A 66 -1.88 -8.75 -3.52
CA MET A 66 -2.21 -10.07 -2.95
C MET A 66 -1.03 -11.04 -3.03
N GLN A 67 -0.35 -11.11 -4.19
CA GLN A 67 0.86 -11.93 -4.35
C GLN A 67 1.99 -11.52 -3.40
N ARG A 68 2.15 -10.21 -3.13
CA ARG A 68 3.14 -9.71 -2.18
C ARG A 68 2.80 -10.08 -0.73
N MET A 69 1.52 -10.20 -0.38
CA MET A 69 1.08 -10.63 0.95
C MET A 69 1.27 -12.13 1.21
N GLU A 70 1.36 -12.95 0.16
CA GLU A 70 1.62 -14.40 0.28
C GLU A 70 3.04 -14.69 0.81
N MET A 71 4.02 -13.88 0.41
CA MET A 71 5.42 -14.07 0.82
C MET A 71 5.65 -13.96 2.34
N PRO A 72 5.17 -12.92 3.05
CA PRO A 72 5.28 -12.83 4.51
C PRO A 72 4.67 -14.02 5.26
N GLN A 73 3.58 -14.60 4.76
CA GLN A 73 2.91 -15.73 5.40
C GLN A 73 3.81 -16.97 5.48
N GLN A 74 4.78 -17.11 4.56
CA GLN A 74 5.74 -18.21 4.58
C GLN A 74 6.79 -18.09 5.69
N PHE A 75 7.07 -16.87 6.16
CA PHE A 75 8.09 -16.60 7.18
C PHE A 75 7.49 -16.30 8.55
N ILE A 76 6.27 -15.79 8.58
CA ILE A 76 5.50 -15.48 9.78
C ILE A 76 4.13 -16.13 9.58
N PRO A 77 4.02 -17.45 9.81
CA PRO A 77 2.72 -18.12 9.75
C PRO A 77 1.81 -17.49 10.81
N LEU A 78 0.76 -16.81 10.34
CA LEU A 78 -0.28 -16.23 11.19
C LEU A 78 -1.28 -17.30 11.68
N GLU A 79 -1.27 -18.47 11.03
CA GLU A 79 -2.01 -19.65 11.46
C GLU A 79 -1.48 -20.20 12.79
N GLY A 80 -2.38 -20.57 13.70
CA GLY A 80 -2.03 -21.14 15.00
C GLY A 80 -1.61 -20.15 16.09
N ILE A 81 -1.51 -18.85 15.79
CA ILE A 81 -1.27 -17.81 16.83
C ILE A 81 -2.48 -17.68 17.75
N TYR A 82 -3.68 -17.93 17.22
CA TYR A 82 -4.93 -17.92 17.96
C TYR A 82 -5.57 -19.31 17.93
N ASP A 83 -5.97 -19.82 19.10
CA ASP A 83 -6.67 -21.10 19.20
C ASP A 83 -8.15 -20.92 18.87
N PHE A 84 -8.59 -21.59 17.81
CA PHE A 84 -9.99 -21.62 17.37
C PHE A 84 -10.73 -22.90 17.80
N SER A 85 -10.16 -23.73 18.66
CA SER A 85 -10.76 -24.98 19.13
C SER A 85 -12.12 -24.82 19.84
N TRP A 86 -12.46 -23.59 20.22
CA TRP A 86 -13.73 -23.23 20.87
C TRP A 86 -14.89 -22.95 19.91
N VAL A 87 -14.64 -22.93 18.59
CA VAL A 87 -15.66 -22.85 17.53
C VAL A 87 -16.00 -24.25 17.03
#